data_AF-A0A919Q366-F1
#
_entry.id   AF-A0A919Q366-F1
#
_cell.length_a   1.000
_cell.length_b   1.000
_cell.length_c   1.000
_cell.angle_alpha   90.00
_cell.angle_beta   90.00
_cell.angle_gamma   90.00
#
_symmetry.space_group_name_H-M   'P 1'
#
loop_
_entity.id
_entity.type
_entity.pdbx_description
1 polymer ?
#
loop_
_entity_poly.entity_id
_entity_poly.type
_entity_poly.pdbx_seq_one_letter_code
_entity_poly.pdbx_strand_id
1 'polypeptide(L)'
;MRPNLYQAIYPARVAHVDLENAYVLVSLEELADLADHEPSAVERHWAEYIAKRRVHQPAFRGMVLKAYDTQCTVCRFKHAELLDAAHITADSEATGDAVVTNGMAMCKIHHAAYDRDFLGVTPDYTIKINTDLLNEVDGPMLKHGLQEMHNLQIQPPVRSSERPSKERLAARFAAFSAR
;
A
#
# COMPACT_ATOMS: atom_id res chain seq x y z
N MET A 1 -8.64 -3.26 -21.35
CA MET A 1 -9.58 -3.83 -20.36
C MET A 1 -10.72 -4.46 -21.13
N ARG A 2 -11.19 -5.67 -20.77
CA ARG A 2 -12.35 -6.28 -21.44
C ARG A 2 -13.62 -5.53 -21.00
N PRO A 3 -14.49 -5.06 -21.89
CA PRO A 3 -15.76 -4.44 -21.51
C PRO A 3 -16.70 -5.47 -20.88
N ASN A 4 -17.57 -5.03 -19.97
CA ASN A 4 -18.67 -5.78 -19.32
C ASN A 4 -18.30 -6.72 -18.15
N LEU A 5 -17.19 -6.50 -17.46
CA LEU A 5 -16.93 -7.16 -16.18
C LEU A 5 -17.36 -6.24 -15.02
N TYR A 6 -18.42 -6.60 -14.31
CA TYR A 6 -18.86 -5.92 -13.10
C TYR A 6 -18.43 -6.73 -11.89
N GLN A 7 -17.77 -6.08 -10.93
CA GLN A 7 -17.43 -6.67 -9.63
C GLN A 7 -18.37 -6.07 -8.58
N ALA A 8 -19.26 -6.89 -8.03
CA ALA A 8 -20.13 -6.48 -6.95
C ALA A 8 -19.43 -6.72 -5.60
N ILE A 9 -19.49 -5.73 -4.71
CA ILE A 9 -18.85 -5.78 -3.40
C ILE A 9 -19.88 -5.37 -2.35
N TYR A 10 -20.28 -6.33 -1.53
CA TYR A 10 -21.27 -6.18 -0.47
C TYR A 10 -20.82 -6.93 0.79
N PRO A 11 -21.26 -6.51 1.98
CA PRO A 11 -21.00 -7.27 3.20
C PRO A 11 -21.68 -8.63 3.10
N ALA A 12 -20.95 -9.70 3.43
CA ALA A 12 -21.46 -11.07 3.44
C ALA A 12 -21.08 -11.76 4.75
N ARG A 13 -21.92 -12.69 5.20
CA ARG A 13 -21.64 -13.53 6.38
C ARG A 13 -21.15 -14.89 5.95
N VAL A 14 -20.19 -15.41 6.70
CA VAL A 14 -19.75 -16.79 6.57
C VAL A 14 -20.84 -17.68 7.18
N ALA A 15 -21.54 -18.43 6.34
CA ALA A 15 -22.59 -19.35 6.76
C ALA A 15 -22.01 -20.66 7.31
N HIS A 16 -20.87 -21.10 6.77
CA HIS A 16 -20.21 -22.32 7.21
C HIS A 16 -18.70 -22.26 6.94
N VAL A 17 -17.90 -22.85 7.84
CA VAL A 17 -16.46 -23.03 7.67
C VAL A 17 -16.16 -24.53 7.76
N ASP A 18 -15.69 -25.11 6.67
CA ASP A 18 -15.17 -26.48 6.64
C ASP A 18 -13.63 -26.43 6.73
N LEU A 19 -13.12 -26.75 7.91
CA LEU A 19 -11.68 -26.72 8.19
C LEU A 19 -10.94 -27.95 7.65
N GLU A 20 -11.63 -29.06 7.41
CA GLU A 20 -11.04 -30.31 6.92
C GLU A 20 -10.76 -30.23 5.42
N ASN A 21 -11.68 -29.60 4.68
CA ASN A 21 -11.60 -29.41 3.23
C ASN A 21 -11.20 -27.98 2.82
N ALA A 22 -10.92 -27.10 3.79
CA ALA A 22 -10.43 -25.73 3.59
C ALA A 22 -11.29 -24.85 2.67
N TYR A 23 -12.63 -24.91 2.82
CA TYR A 23 -13.52 -23.99 2.13
C TYR A 23 -14.55 -23.34 3.07
N VAL A 24 -15.12 -22.25 2.59
CA VAL A 24 -16.08 -21.42 3.34
C VAL A 24 -17.32 -21.23 2.48
N LEU A 25 -18.49 -21.45 3.07
CA LEU A 25 -19.77 -21.18 2.45
C LEU A 25 -20.24 -19.80 2.88
N VAL A 26 -20.53 -18.94 1.91
CA VAL A 26 -20.99 -17.58 2.12
C VAL A 26 -22.46 -17.54 1.74
N SER A 27 -23.35 -17.24 2.70
CA SER A 27 -24.79 -17.09 2.43
C SER A 27 -25.14 -15.63 2.19
N LEU A 28 -26.10 -15.43 1.29
CA LEU A 28 -26.73 -14.14 0.96
C LEU A 28 -28.15 -14.05 1.52
N GLU A 29 -28.66 -15.08 2.20
CA GLU A 29 -30.10 -15.25 2.47
C GLU A 29 -30.63 -14.44 3.68
N GLU A 30 -29.76 -13.96 4.59
CA GLU A 30 -30.14 -13.01 5.67
C GLU A 30 -30.18 -11.54 5.20
N LEU A 31 -30.34 -11.29 3.89
CA LEU A 31 -30.52 -9.92 3.35
C LEU A 31 -31.85 -9.29 3.78
N ALA A 32 -32.87 -10.08 4.12
CA ALA A 32 -34.20 -9.58 4.51
C ALA A 32 -34.21 -8.94 5.90
N ASP A 33 -33.58 -9.56 6.91
CA ASP A 33 -33.53 -9.02 8.28
C ASP A 33 -32.60 -7.78 8.38
N LEU A 34 -31.63 -7.65 7.48
CA LEU A 34 -30.83 -6.43 7.30
C LEU A 34 -31.57 -5.32 6.55
N ALA A 35 -32.64 -5.64 5.82
CA ALA A 35 -33.46 -4.64 5.12
C ALA A 35 -34.40 -3.89 6.09
N ASP A 36 -34.81 -4.53 7.19
CA ASP A 36 -35.63 -3.92 8.24
C ASP A 36 -34.80 -3.18 9.31
N HIS A 37 -33.49 -3.40 9.38
CA HIS A 37 -32.57 -2.60 10.19
C HIS A 37 -32.16 -1.35 9.42
N GLU A 38 -32.82 -0.22 9.67
CA GLU A 38 -32.28 1.07 9.21
C GLU A 38 -30.95 1.32 9.92
N PRO A 39 -29.80 1.26 9.21
CA PRO A 39 -28.54 1.51 9.87
C PRO A 39 -28.50 3.00 10.24
N SER A 40 -28.14 3.25 11.49
CA SER A 40 -27.91 4.59 11.99
C SER A 40 -26.91 5.33 11.09
N ALA A 41 -26.92 6.67 11.14
CA ALA A 41 -25.96 7.46 10.37
C ALA A 41 -24.49 7.05 10.66
N VAL A 42 -24.21 6.62 11.90
CA VAL A 42 -22.90 6.13 12.31
C VAL A 42 -22.57 4.78 11.68
N GLU A 43 -23.50 3.84 11.67
CA GLU A 43 -23.31 2.52 11.05
C GLU A 43 -23.17 2.61 9.53
N ARG A 44 -23.96 3.46 8.86
CA ARG A 44 -23.80 3.74 7.42
C ARG A 44 -22.43 4.32 7.11
N HIS A 45 -22.02 5.35 7.85
CA HIS A 45 -20.71 5.97 7.67
C HIS A 45 -19.57 4.98 7.91
N TRP A 46 -19.69 4.13 8.94
CA TRP A 46 -18.66 3.14 9.28
C TRP A 46 -18.62 1.98 8.26
N ALA A 47 -19.76 1.51 7.78
CA ALA A 47 -19.86 0.50 6.73
C ALA A 47 -19.30 1.01 5.39
N GLU A 48 -19.64 2.24 5.00
CA GLU A 48 -19.07 2.92 3.83
C GLU A 48 -17.54 3.05 3.97
N TYR A 49 -17.06 3.46 5.14
CA TYR A 49 -15.63 3.59 5.44
C TYR A 49 -14.89 2.25 5.33
N ILE A 50 -15.43 1.17 5.93
CA ILE A 50 -14.83 -0.17 5.86
C ILE A 50 -14.88 -0.74 4.45
N ALA A 51 -16.00 -0.62 3.75
CA ALA A 51 -16.12 -1.07 2.36
C ALA A 51 -15.11 -0.33 1.48
N LYS A 52 -15.04 1.00 1.61
CA LYS A 52 -14.09 1.84 0.89
C LYS A 52 -12.65 1.39 1.15
N ARG A 53 -12.23 1.21 2.41
CA ARG A 53 -10.86 0.73 2.74
C ARG A 53 -10.57 -0.68 2.23
N ARG A 54 -11.49 -1.64 2.42
CA ARG A 54 -11.28 -3.04 2.01
C ARG A 54 -11.21 -3.24 0.50
N VAL A 55 -11.86 -2.38 -0.28
CA VAL A 55 -11.79 -2.41 -1.76
C VAL A 55 -10.56 -1.67 -2.25
N HIS A 56 -10.28 -0.49 -1.70
CA HIS A 56 -9.18 0.33 -2.18
C HIS A 56 -7.82 -0.25 -1.87
N GLN A 57 -7.60 -0.91 -0.73
CA GLN A 57 -6.25 -1.41 -0.40
C GLN A 57 -5.77 -2.54 -1.35
N PRO A 58 -6.56 -3.59 -1.65
CA PRO A 58 -6.18 -4.59 -2.65
C PRO A 58 -6.08 -4.01 -4.07
N ALA A 59 -7.01 -3.13 -4.46
CA ALA A 59 -7.00 -2.52 -5.79
C ALA A 59 -5.80 -1.57 -5.99
N PHE A 60 -5.54 -0.70 -5.02
CA PHE A 60 -4.36 0.18 -4.98
C PHE A 60 -3.09 -0.62 -5.10
N ARG A 61 -2.96 -1.67 -4.28
CA ARG A 61 -1.83 -2.58 -4.33
C ARG A 61 -1.62 -3.16 -5.72
N GLY A 62 -2.68 -3.69 -6.32
CA GLY A 62 -2.62 -4.26 -7.67
C GLY A 62 -2.19 -3.24 -8.73
N MET A 63 -2.72 -2.01 -8.66
CA MET A 63 -2.36 -0.92 -9.58
C MET A 63 -0.90 -0.51 -9.44
N VAL A 64 -0.43 -0.32 -8.21
CA VAL A 64 0.96 0.07 -7.92
C VAL A 64 1.91 -1.03 -8.36
N LEU A 65 1.72 -2.29 -7.95
CA LEU A 65 2.61 -3.36 -8.38
C LEU A 65 2.68 -3.48 -9.91
N LYS A 66 1.55 -3.35 -10.59
CA LYS A 66 1.51 -3.38 -12.05
C LYS A 66 2.32 -2.24 -12.69
N ALA A 67 2.24 -1.02 -12.15
CA ALA A 67 2.98 0.13 -12.66
C ALA A 67 4.50 -0.03 -12.50
N TYR A 68 4.93 -0.73 -11.45
CA TYR A 68 6.33 -1.01 -11.15
C TYR A 68 6.84 -2.36 -11.70
N ASP A 69 6.11 -3.02 -12.61
CA ASP A 69 6.49 -4.34 -13.15
C ASP A 69 6.74 -5.40 -12.04
N THR A 70 5.94 -5.34 -10.97
CA THR A 70 6.03 -6.22 -9.79
C THR A 70 7.45 -6.25 -9.21
N GLN A 71 8.03 -5.06 -9.05
CA GLN A 71 9.39 -4.89 -8.57
C GLN A 71 9.46 -3.87 -7.42
N CYS A 72 10.28 -4.15 -6.40
CA CYS A 72 10.63 -3.15 -5.40
C CYS A 72 11.38 -1.97 -6.05
N THR A 73 10.87 -0.76 -5.87
CA THR A 73 11.46 0.49 -6.41
C THR A 73 12.87 0.76 -5.86
N VAL A 74 13.21 0.22 -4.68
CA VAL A 74 14.50 0.42 -4.02
C VAL A 74 15.52 -0.65 -4.44
N CYS A 75 15.28 -1.91 -4.08
CA CYS A 75 16.26 -2.99 -4.29
C CYS A 75 16.03 -3.85 -5.53
N ARG A 76 15.03 -3.54 -6.36
CA ARG A 76 14.73 -4.27 -7.60
C ARG A 76 14.33 -5.75 -7.42
N PHE A 77 13.97 -6.16 -6.21
CA PHE A 77 13.46 -7.50 -5.91
C PHE A 77 12.08 -7.75 -6.57
N LYS A 78 11.89 -8.92 -7.20
CA LYS A 78 10.73 -9.25 -8.06
C LYS A 78 9.92 -10.48 -7.60
N HIS A 79 9.49 -10.51 -6.33
CA HIS A 79 8.57 -11.54 -5.81
C HIS A 79 7.33 -10.90 -5.20
N ALA A 80 6.18 -11.01 -5.89
CA ALA A 80 4.96 -10.28 -5.59
C ALA A 80 4.49 -10.43 -4.13
N GLU A 81 4.60 -11.64 -3.58
CA GLU A 81 4.17 -12.04 -2.23
C GLU A 81 4.93 -11.27 -1.13
N LEU A 82 6.14 -10.82 -1.45
CA LEU A 82 7.03 -10.08 -0.55
C LEU A 82 7.07 -8.57 -0.86
N LEU A 83 6.27 -8.12 -1.83
CA LEU A 83 6.09 -6.71 -2.14
C LEU A 83 4.82 -6.18 -1.50
N ASP A 84 4.80 -4.89 -1.21
CA ASP A 84 3.68 -4.07 -0.79
C ASP A 84 3.56 -2.83 -1.68
N ALA A 85 2.46 -2.10 -1.51
CA ALA A 85 2.30 -0.75 -2.05
C ALA A 85 2.34 0.24 -0.89
N ALA A 86 3.46 0.93 -0.74
CA ALA A 86 3.64 1.98 0.25
C ALA A 86 2.95 3.27 -0.23
N HIS A 87 2.16 3.89 0.64
CA HIS A 87 1.62 5.22 0.37
C HIS A 87 2.70 6.28 0.61
N ILE A 88 2.75 7.30 -0.25
CA ILE A 88 3.61 8.47 -0.02
C ILE A 88 2.93 9.40 1.00
N THR A 89 1.67 9.73 0.72
CA THR A 89 0.74 10.40 1.65
C THR A 89 -0.20 9.35 2.23
N ALA A 90 -0.21 9.21 3.56
CA ALA A 90 -0.93 8.15 4.24
C ALA A 90 -2.42 8.11 3.89
N ASP A 91 -3.01 6.91 3.80
CA ASP A 91 -4.42 6.69 3.47
C ASP A 91 -5.38 7.27 4.52
N SER A 92 -4.88 7.53 5.73
CA SER A 92 -5.60 8.22 6.80
C SER A 92 -5.72 9.74 6.59
N GLU A 93 -4.92 10.33 5.71
CA GLU A 93 -4.95 11.77 5.44
C GLU A 93 -5.98 12.12 4.37
N ALA A 94 -6.52 13.34 4.42
CA ALA A 94 -7.53 13.80 3.47
C ALA A 94 -7.07 13.79 2.00
N THR A 95 -5.76 13.83 1.75
CA THR A 95 -5.17 13.77 0.41
C THR A 95 -4.54 12.41 0.10
N GLY A 96 -4.73 11.39 0.94
CA GLY A 96 -4.20 10.04 0.84
C GLY A 96 -4.88 9.15 -0.21
N ASP A 97 -5.07 9.67 -1.41
CA ASP A 97 -5.82 8.96 -2.47
C ASP A 97 -5.12 7.67 -2.90
N ALA A 98 -5.93 6.64 -3.18
CA ALA A 98 -5.51 5.33 -3.66
C ALA A 98 -5.14 5.35 -5.17
N VAL A 99 -4.18 6.19 -5.55
CA VAL A 99 -3.72 6.39 -6.94
C VAL A 99 -2.24 6.04 -7.10
N VAL A 100 -1.83 5.57 -8.27
CA VAL A 100 -0.45 5.10 -8.52
C VAL A 100 0.61 6.17 -8.23
N THR A 101 0.32 7.44 -8.53
CA THR A 101 1.23 8.57 -8.25
C THR A 101 1.41 8.87 -6.76
N ASN A 102 0.57 8.29 -5.89
CA ASN A 102 0.69 8.30 -4.43
C ASN A 102 1.27 6.96 -3.90
N GLY A 103 1.72 6.07 -4.78
CA GLY A 103 2.15 4.72 -4.42
C GLY A 103 3.56 4.37 -4.87
N MET A 104 4.27 3.61 -4.05
CA MET A 104 5.55 3.01 -4.37
C MET A 104 5.51 1.50 -4.12
N ALA A 105 5.90 0.69 -5.11
CA ALA A 105 6.08 -0.73 -4.89
C ALA A 105 7.37 -0.94 -4.07
N MET A 106 7.28 -1.56 -2.90
CA MET A 106 8.41 -1.79 -2.01
C MET A 106 8.39 -3.21 -1.47
N CYS A 107 9.55 -3.82 -1.19
CA CYS A 107 9.56 -5.06 -0.43
C CYS A 107 9.20 -4.78 1.04
N LYS A 108 8.88 -5.84 1.81
CA LYS A 108 8.49 -5.71 3.23
C LYS A 108 9.47 -4.87 4.06
N ILE A 109 10.77 -5.03 3.82
CA ILE A 109 11.82 -4.30 4.55
C ILE A 109 11.82 -2.82 4.19
N HIS A 110 11.82 -2.47 2.91
CA HIS A 110 11.83 -1.06 2.48
C HIS A 110 10.53 -0.34 2.82
N HIS A 111 9.39 -1.03 2.75
CA HIS A 111 8.11 -0.49 3.16
C HIS A 111 8.14 -0.13 4.66
N ALA A 112 8.53 -1.07 5.52
CA ALA A 112 8.62 -0.82 6.95
C ALA A 112 9.66 0.27 7.30
N ALA A 113 10.78 0.33 6.58
CA ALA A 113 11.78 1.37 6.76
C ALA A 113 11.25 2.75 6.34
N TYR A 114 10.47 2.83 5.27
CA TYR A 114 9.88 4.08 4.77
C TYR A 114 8.81 4.63 5.73
N ASP A 115 7.94 3.76 6.23
CA ASP A 115 6.86 4.16 7.16
C ASP A 115 7.42 4.64 8.51
N ARG A 116 8.54 4.06 8.94
CA ARG A 116 9.19 4.39 10.22
C ARG A 116 10.24 5.50 10.14
N ASP A 117 10.35 6.19 9.00
CA ASP A 117 11.32 7.26 8.78
C ASP A 117 12.79 6.81 8.91
N PHE A 118 13.08 5.53 8.68
CA PHE A 118 14.44 5.02 8.49
C PHE A 118 14.93 5.25 7.06
N LEU A 119 13.99 5.24 6.09
CA LEU A 119 14.23 5.49 4.68
C LEU A 119 13.34 6.65 4.22
N GLY A 120 13.93 7.65 3.60
CA GLY A 120 13.26 8.74 2.90
C GLY A 120 13.51 8.69 1.40
N VAL A 121 12.61 9.26 0.61
CA VAL A 121 12.77 9.45 -0.83
C VAL A 121 12.53 10.92 -1.16
N THR A 122 13.51 11.57 -1.76
CA THR A 122 13.44 12.99 -2.12
C THR A 122 12.58 13.22 -3.38
N PRO A 123 12.18 14.47 -3.68
CA PRO A 123 11.41 14.79 -4.90
C PRO A 123 12.13 14.51 -6.21
N ASP A 124 13.45 14.43 -6.18
CA ASP A 124 14.34 14.02 -7.28
C ASP A 124 14.61 12.52 -7.29
N TYR A 125 13.85 11.72 -6.51
CA TYR A 125 13.91 10.26 -6.45
C TYR A 125 15.17 9.66 -5.81
N THR A 126 15.92 10.48 -5.06
CA THR A 126 17.10 10.04 -4.30
C THR A 126 16.67 9.42 -2.98
N ILE A 127 17.23 8.25 -2.66
CA ILE A 127 17.03 7.55 -1.39
C ILE A 127 17.91 8.19 -0.32
N LYS A 128 17.35 8.43 0.85
CA LYS A 128 18.06 8.84 2.06
C LYS A 128 17.78 7.84 3.16
N ILE A 129 18.80 7.56 3.94
CA ILE A 129 18.73 6.70 5.12
C ILE A 129 19.06 7.62 6.29
N ASN A 130 18.31 7.54 7.38
CA ASN A 130 18.57 8.40 8.53
C ASN A 130 19.96 8.11 9.13
N THR A 131 20.55 9.12 9.74
CA THR A 131 21.97 9.08 10.15
C THR A 131 22.24 8.00 11.20
N ASP A 132 21.31 7.78 12.13
CA ASP A 132 21.47 6.77 13.19
C ASP A 132 21.64 5.37 12.60
N LEU A 133 20.80 5.01 11.62
CA LEU A 133 20.84 3.71 10.95
C LEU A 133 22.05 3.57 10.01
N LEU A 134 22.58 4.67 9.47
CA LEU A 134 23.82 4.67 8.71
C LEU A 134 25.05 4.37 9.57
N ASN A 135 25.04 4.82 10.82
CA ASN A 135 26.14 4.63 11.76
C ASN A 135 26.04 3.32 12.54
N GLU A 136 24.87 2.68 12.53
CA GLU A 136 24.64 1.39 13.17
C GLU A 136 25.48 0.27 12.52
N VAL A 137 26.00 -0.62 13.35
CA VAL A 137 26.76 -1.80 12.92
C VAL A 137 25.93 -3.04 13.26
N ASP A 138 25.39 -3.68 12.22
CA ASP A 138 24.59 -4.91 12.32
C ASP A 138 24.92 -5.85 11.13
N GLY A 139 24.14 -6.92 10.98
CA GLY A 139 24.30 -7.95 9.97
C GLY A 139 24.16 -7.47 8.52
N PRO A 140 24.39 -8.39 7.56
CA PRO A 140 24.48 -8.08 6.13
C PRO A 140 23.20 -7.45 5.55
N MET A 141 22.04 -7.72 6.15
CA MET A 141 20.77 -7.15 5.71
C MET A 141 20.68 -5.64 5.96
N LEU A 142 21.22 -5.14 7.07
CA LEU A 142 21.28 -3.70 7.32
C LEU A 142 22.17 -3.02 6.28
N LYS A 143 23.37 -3.58 6.08
CA LYS A 143 24.36 -3.03 5.15
C LYS A 143 23.87 -3.01 3.71
N HIS A 144 23.58 -4.19 3.15
CA HIS A 144 23.25 -4.35 1.73
C HIS A 144 21.79 -4.01 1.44
N GLY A 145 20.89 -4.18 2.41
CA GLY A 145 19.48 -3.92 2.25
C GLY A 145 19.10 -2.45 2.43
N LEU A 146 19.80 -1.69 3.28
CA LEU A 146 19.43 -0.31 3.61
C LEU A 146 20.60 0.67 3.43
N GLN A 147 21.72 0.48 4.12
CA GLN A 147 22.80 1.48 4.16
C GLN A 147 23.39 1.76 2.76
N GLU A 148 23.66 0.72 1.97
CA GLU A 148 24.18 0.86 0.60
C GLU A 148 23.17 1.45 -0.39
N MET A 149 21.88 1.53 -0.02
CA MET A 149 20.87 2.20 -0.83
C MET A 149 20.91 3.73 -0.69
N HIS A 150 21.61 4.23 0.33
CA HIS A 150 21.76 5.66 0.57
C HIS A 150 22.35 6.38 -0.65
N ASN A 151 21.74 7.50 -1.05
CA ASN A 151 22.07 8.30 -2.23
C ASN A 151 21.87 7.61 -3.59
N LEU A 152 21.36 6.38 -3.63
CA LEU A 152 20.92 5.78 -4.90
C LEU A 152 19.57 6.35 -5.33
N GLN A 153 19.25 6.17 -6.61
CA GLN A 153 17.95 6.54 -7.17
C GLN A 153 16.98 5.38 -7.02
N ILE A 154 15.72 5.66 -6.66
CA ILE A 154 14.65 4.67 -6.82
C ILE A 154 14.39 4.41 -8.31
N GLN A 155 13.76 3.28 -8.62
CA GLN A 155 13.32 2.91 -9.97
C GLN A 155 11.82 3.24 -10.14
N PRO A 156 11.46 4.44 -10.62
CA PRO A 156 10.06 4.78 -10.82
C PRO A 156 9.46 3.99 -12.00
N PRO A 157 8.12 4.00 -12.14
CA PRO A 157 7.44 3.44 -13.29
C PRO A 157 7.95 4.01 -14.63
N VAL A 158 7.94 3.16 -15.66
CA VAL A 158 8.38 3.53 -17.01
C VAL A 158 7.51 4.68 -17.55
N ARG A 159 6.20 4.63 -17.30
CA ARG A 159 5.27 5.69 -17.70
C ARG A 159 5.39 6.89 -16.78
N SER A 160 5.66 8.05 -17.36
CA SER A 160 5.80 9.32 -16.64
C SER A 160 4.54 9.69 -15.84
N SER A 161 3.34 9.40 -16.37
CA SER A 161 2.06 9.67 -15.71
C SER A 161 1.78 8.80 -14.49
N GLU A 162 2.53 7.70 -14.31
CA GLU A 162 2.40 6.78 -13.17
C GLU A 162 3.51 7.02 -12.12
N ARG A 163 4.44 7.96 -12.36
CA ARG A 163 5.54 8.21 -11.42
C ARG A 163 5.06 8.84 -10.12
N PRO A 164 5.75 8.58 -8.99
CA PRO A 164 5.49 9.26 -7.73
C PRO A 164 5.43 10.78 -7.90
N SER A 165 4.38 11.41 -7.38
CA SER A 165 4.25 12.87 -7.37
C SER A 165 5.39 13.48 -6.57
N LYS A 166 6.08 14.44 -7.20
CA LYS A 166 7.19 15.15 -6.59
C LYS A 166 6.74 15.99 -5.41
N GLU A 167 5.54 16.54 -5.47
CA GLU A 167 4.92 17.34 -4.42
C GLU A 167 4.63 16.48 -3.19
N ARG A 168 4.05 15.29 -3.38
CA ARG A 168 3.81 14.33 -2.29
C ARG A 168 5.12 13.87 -1.65
N LEU A 169 6.12 13.55 -2.46
CA LEU A 169 7.45 13.21 -1.97
C LEU A 169 8.10 14.37 -1.21
N ALA A 170 7.96 15.60 -1.68
CA ALA A 170 8.51 16.78 -0.99
C ALA A 170 7.91 16.93 0.41
N ALA A 171 6.59 16.81 0.52
CA ALA A 171 5.90 16.88 1.81
C ALA A 171 6.33 15.74 2.75
N ARG A 172 6.32 14.49 2.27
CA ARG A 172 6.73 13.33 3.09
C ARG A 172 8.21 13.39 3.49
N PHE A 173 9.07 13.84 2.58
CA PHE A 173 10.51 13.98 2.84
C PHE A 173 10.83 15.12 3.81
N ALA A 174 10.07 16.22 3.78
CA ALA A 174 10.20 17.27 4.78
C ALA A 174 9.88 16.76 6.20
N ALA A 175 8.85 15.91 6.34
CA ALA A 175 8.53 15.26 7.61
C ALA A 175 9.63 14.27 8.06
N PHE A 176 10.20 13.50 7.12
CA PHE A 176 11.34 12.62 7.38
C PHE A 176 12.58 13.42 7.86
N SER A 177 12.89 14.55 7.22
CA SER A 177 14.09 15.35 7.51
C SER A 177 13.99 16.17 8.80
N ALA A 178 12.79 16.27 9.38
CA ALA A 178 12.56 16.97 10.64
C ALA A 178 12.81 16.09 11.88
N ARG A 179 13.15 14.81 11.68
CA ARG A 179 13.50 13.84 12.72
C ARG A 179 15.01 13.59 12.72
#